data_AF-A0A7S1A1Q4-F1
#
_entry.id   AF-A0A7S1A1Q4-F1
#
_cell.length_a   1.000
_cell.length_b   1.000
_cell.length_c   1.000
_cell.angle_alpha   90.00
_cell.angle_beta   90.00
_cell.angle_gamma   90.00
#
_symmetry.space_group_name_H-M   'P 1'
#
loop_
_entity.id
_entity.type
_entity.pdbx_description
1 polymer ?
#
loop_
_entity_poly.entity_id
_entity_poly.type
_entity_poly.pdbx_seq_one_letter_code
_entity_poly.pdbx_strand_id
1 'polypeptide(L)'
;IADGVCPEGDIFSDGGRYYLTGSFCEWSMTEMFSTGEYVYSTQLTCLREVNEFQILRNMDESQSFFPGDDQADFSSDVVGPCAGLGNFSWCIVAEIGDVFNVTFSRKIMRGSDQEPCIDDRRVNWTKVSNTSAAGSYSIIVSSDNFHKPCEMTRTGTTVFEHVITMAGRPVNFQILARGSWNRVVYP
;
A
#
# COMPACT_ATOMS: atom_id res chain seq x y z
N ILE A 1 2.48 25.15 -43.71
CA ILE A 1 2.78 24.75 -42.33
C ILE A 1 1.57 23.92 -41.91
N ALA A 2 1.67 22.61 -42.08
CA ALA A 2 0.57 21.70 -41.75
C ALA A 2 0.78 21.27 -40.30
N ASP A 3 -0.28 21.36 -39.50
CA ASP A 3 -0.31 20.97 -38.10
C ASP A 3 0.12 19.50 -37.96
N GLY A 4 1.33 19.31 -37.41
CA GLY A 4 1.94 18.02 -37.15
C GLY A 4 1.27 17.33 -35.96
N VAL A 5 0.05 16.85 -36.17
CA VAL A 5 -0.53 15.82 -35.31
C VAL A 5 0.26 14.54 -35.58
N CYS A 6 1.17 14.18 -34.67
CA CYS A 6 1.73 12.83 -34.66
C CYS A 6 0.54 11.85 -34.66
N PRO A 7 0.44 10.92 -35.63
CA PRO A 7 -0.58 9.89 -35.57
C PRO A 7 -0.44 9.19 -34.22
N GLU A 8 -1.56 8.87 -33.58
CA GLU A 8 -1.58 8.07 -32.34
C GLU A 8 -0.70 6.84 -32.56
N GLY A 9 0.57 6.94 -32.15
CA GLY A 9 1.56 5.91 -32.36
C GLY A 9 1.09 4.70 -31.58
N ASP A 10 1.05 3.54 -32.22
CA ASP A 10 0.61 2.27 -31.64
C ASP A 10 1.05 2.19 -30.17
N ILE A 11 0.12 2.45 -29.24
CA ILE A 11 0.38 2.27 -27.81
C ILE A 11 0.31 0.78 -27.59
N PHE A 12 1.36 0.20 -27.04
CA PHE A 12 1.41 -1.23 -26.79
C PHE A 12 1.68 -1.53 -25.33
N SER A 13 1.16 -2.67 -24.88
CA SER A 13 1.48 -3.21 -23.56
C SER A 13 2.84 -3.89 -23.64
N ASP A 14 3.62 -3.76 -22.58
CA ASP A 14 4.93 -4.41 -22.49
C ASP A 14 4.85 -5.87 -22.06
N GLY A 15 3.62 -6.42 -21.92
CA GLY A 15 3.35 -7.78 -21.45
C GLY A 15 3.84 -8.08 -20.03
N GLY A 16 4.26 -7.06 -19.27
CA GLY A 16 4.83 -7.21 -17.94
C GLY A 16 3.77 -7.40 -16.86
N ARG A 17 4.14 -8.12 -15.80
CA ARG A 17 3.44 -8.08 -14.51
C ARG A 17 4.15 -7.15 -13.56
N TYR A 18 3.39 -6.41 -12.76
CA TYR A 18 3.92 -5.40 -11.87
C TYR A 18 3.67 -5.78 -10.42
N TYR A 19 4.62 -5.46 -9.56
CA TYR A 19 4.59 -5.82 -8.16
C TYR A 19 4.97 -4.61 -7.31
N LEU A 20 4.21 -4.37 -6.26
CA LEU A 20 4.53 -3.39 -5.23
C LEU A 20 5.42 -4.07 -4.19
N THR A 21 6.53 -3.43 -3.83
CA THR A 21 7.41 -3.86 -2.74
C THR A 21 7.73 -2.67 -1.84
N GLY A 22 7.90 -2.88 -0.54
CA GLY A 22 8.17 -1.78 0.37
C GLY A 22 8.13 -2.14 1.85
N SER A 23 8.25 -1.11 2.68
CA SER A 23 8.34 -1.27 4.14
C SER A 23 7.05 -1.82 4.78
N PHE A 24 5.91 -1.71 4.10
CA PHE A 24 4.60 -2.21 4.53
C PHE A 24 4.47 -3.75 4.41
N CYS A 25 5.37 -4.40 3.70
CA CYS A 25 5.38 -5.85 3.48
C CYS A 25 6.79 -6.45 3.64
N GLU A 26 7.67 -5.77 4.38
CA GLU A 26 9.07 -6.18 4.59
C GLU A 26 9.82 -6.46 3.26
N TRP A 27 9.57 -5.62 2.25
CA TRP A 27 10.13 -5.74 0.90
C TRP A 27 9.77 -7.04 0.15
N SER A 28 8.72 -7.74 0.60
CA SER A 28 8.10 -8.80 -0.19
C SER A 28 7.28 -8.24 -1.37
N MET A 29 7.00 -9.07 -2.37
CA MET A 29 6.35 -8.63 -3.60
C MET A 29 4.84 -8.86 -3.56
N THR A 30 4.07 -7.79 -3.69
CA THR A 30 2.60 -7.83 -3.79
C THR A 30 2.19 -7.54 -5.24
N GLU A 31 1.48 -8.46 -5.89
CA GLU A 31 1.07 -8.28 -7.29
C GLU A 31 0.11 -7.09 -7.46
N MET A 32 0.31 -6.34 -8.55
CA MET A 32 -0.60 -5.31 -9.04
C MET A 32 -1.42 -5.86 -10.20
N PHE A 33 -2.73 -5.67 -10.14
CA PHE A 33 -3.67 -6.20 -11.12
C PHE A 33 -4.06 -5.12 -12.12
N SER A 34 -4.20 -5.51 -13.39
CA SER A 34 -4.69 -4.59 -14.42
C SER A 34 -6.12 -4.13 -14.10
N THR A 35 -6.34 -2.82 -14.08
CA THR A 35 -7.66 -2.20 -13.84
C THR A 35 -8.18 -1.42 -15.04
N GLY A 36 -7.46 -1.45 -16.15
CA GLY A 36 -7.76 -0.71 -17.38
C GLY A 36 -6.59 -0.82 -18.35
N GLU A 37 -6.72 -0.16 -19.50
CA GLU A 37 -5.65 -0.12 -20.49
C GLU A 37 -4.41 0.52 -19.89
N TYR A 38 -3.35 -0.29 -19.75
CA TYR A 38 -2.02 0.13 -19.27
C TYR A 38 -1.97 0.63 -17.82
N VAL A 39 -3.02 0.37 -17.03
CA VAL A 39 -3.11 0.77 -15.61
C VAL A 39 -3.18 -0.48 -14.74
N TYR A 40 -2.38 -0.48 -13.69
CA TYR A 40 -2.26 -1.55 -12.71
C TYR A 40 -2.49 -0.97 -11.32
N SER A 41 -3.19 -1.70 -10.45
CA SER A 41 -3.40 -1.26 -9.07
C SER A 41 -3.30 -2.39 -8.06
N THR A 42 -2.97 -1.99 -6.83
CA THR A 42 -3.04 -2.85 -5.65
C THR A 42 -3.27 -2.00 -4.40
N GLN A 43 -3.60 -2.64 -3.30
CA GLN A 43 -3.80 -1.95 -2.02
C GLN A 43 -2.57 -2.07 -1.13
N LEU A 44 -2.15 -0.96 -0.57
CA LEU A 44 -1.12 -0.85 0.46
C LEU A 44 -1.82 -0.57 1.80
N THR A 45 -1.58 -1.42 2.80
CA THR A 45 -2.00 -1.16 4.18
C THR A 45 -0.81 -0.59 4.95
N CYS A 46 -0.96 0.61 5.49
CA CYS A 46 0.10 1.29 6.23
C CYS A 46 0.36 0.55 7.55
N LEU A 47 1.57 0.03 7.76
CA LEU A 47 1.95 -0.62 9.02
C LEU A 47 2.84 0.28 9.89
N ARG A 48 3.24 1.42 9.35
CA ARG A 48 4.12 2.42 9.94
C ARG A 48 3.58 3.80 9.62
N GLU A 49 4.08 4.83 10.31
CA GLU A 49 3.76 6.22 9.99
C GLU A 49 4.31 6.65 8.63
N VAL A 50 5.48 6.11 8.28
CA VAL A 50 6.19 6.34 7.02
C VAL A 50 6.28 5.01 6.28
N ASN A 51 5.65 4.93 5.11
CA ASN A 51 5.61 3.73 4.29
C ASN A 51 6.32 4.01 2.97
N GLU A 52 7.41 3.28 2.75
CA GLU A 52 8.26 3.42 1.56
C GLU A 52 7.92 2.30 0.60
N PHE A 53 7.92 2.58 -0.70
CA PHE A 53 7.69 1.56 -1.69
C PHE A 53 8.36 1.85 -3.05
N GLN A 54 8.53 0.78 -3.81
CA GLN A 54 8.94 0.75 -5.21
C GLN A 54 8.03 -0.19 -6.00
N ILE A 55 8.14 -0.16 -7.32
CA ILE A 55 7.41 -1.08 -8.21
C ILE A 55 8.42 -1.91 -8.98
N LEU A 56 8.21 -3.22 -9.04
CA LEU A 56 9.05 -4.15 -9.79
C LEU A 56 8.27 -4.69 -10.98
N ARG A 57 8.97 -4.89 -12.10
CA ARG A 57 8.43 -5.66 -13.23
C ARG A 57 8.92 -7.11 -13.15
N ASN A 58 8.00 -8.04 -13.37
CA ASN A 58 8.27 -9.48 -13.48
C ASN A 58 9.05 -10.08 -12.30
N MET A 59 8.85 -9.55 -11.09
CA MET A 59 9.59 -9.96 -9.88
C MET A 59 11.12 -9.81 -10.02
N ASP A 60 11.58 -8.87 -10.86
CA ASP A 60 12.99 -8.66 -11.16
C ASP A 60 13.44 -7.30 -10.61
N GLU A 61 14.32 -7.31 -9.62
CA GLU A 61 14.90 -6.10 -9.00
C GLU A 61 15.73 -5.27 -10.00
N SER A 62 16.25 -5.89 -11.06
CA SER A 62 16.92 -5.17 -12.16
C SER A 62 15.94 -4.40 -13.06
N GLN A 63 14.63 -4.60 -12.86
CA GLN A 63 13.55 -3.93 -13.57
C GLN A 63 12.65 -3.18 -12.57
N SER A 64 13.29 -2.39 -11.71
CA SER A 64 12.62 -1.55 -10.71
C SER A 64 12.20 -0.21 -11.28
N PHE A 65 11.08 0.30 -10.80
CA PHE A 65 10.60 1.67 -10.96
C PHE A 65 10.57 2.34 -9.59
N PHE A 66 11.09 3.56 -9.55
CA PHE A 66 11.28 4.35 -8.32
C PHE A 66 11.27 5.85 -8.68
N PRO A 67 11.12 6.77 -7.71
CA PRO A 67 11.16 8.20 -8.00
C PRO A 67 12.56 8.71 -8.37
N GLY A 68 12.62 9.88 -9.02
CA GLY A 68 13.89 10.57 -9.25
C GLY A 68 14.56 11.11 -7.98
N ASP A 69 13.76 11.38 -6.95
CA ASP A 69 14.19 11.92 -5.66
C ASP A 69 13.88 10.96 -4.51
N ASP A 70 14.68 10.99 -3.45
CA ASP A 70 14.44 10.16 -2.27
C ASP A 70 13.24 10.70 -1.46
N GLN A 71 12.50 9.80 -0.83
CA GLN A 71 11.29 10.08 -0.05
C GLN A 71 10.22 10.89 -0.82
N ALA A 72 10.15 10.70 -2.14
CA ALA A 72 9.28 11.48 -3.00
C ALA A 72 7.80 11.13 -2.89
N ASP A 73 6.95 12.09 -3.22
CA ASP A 73 5.53 11.86 -3.48
C ASP A 73 5.29 11.48 -4.95
N PHE A 74 4.02 11.42 -5.36
CA PHE A 74 3.63 11.03 -6.72
C PHE A 74 3.94 12.11 -7.78
N SER A 75 4.40 13.30 -7.37
CA SER A 75 4.75 14.38 -8.30
C SER A 75 6.16 14.24 -8.88
N SER A 76 7.02 13.43 -8.26
CA SER A 76 8.35 13.13 -8.78
C SER A 76 8.27 12.21 -10.01
N ASP A 77 9.19 12.42 -10.94
CA ASP A 77 9.30 11.62 -12.15
C ASP A 77 9.55 10.15 -11.81
N VAL A 78 8.91 9.25 -12.56
CA VAL A 78 9.18 7.82 -12.47
C VAL A 78 10.48 7.50 -13.23
N VAL A 79 11.44 6.89 -12.55
CA VAL A 79 12.70 6.39 -13.11
C VAL A 79 12.61 4.86 -13.28
N GLY A 80 13.38 4.30 -14.22
CA GLY A 80 13.39 2.85 -14.53
C GLY A 80 12.57 2.46 -15.78
N PRO A 81 12.48 1.18 -16.16
CA PRO A 81 12.97 0.03 -15.41
C PRO A 81 14.50 -0.06 -15.46
N CYS A 82 15.13 -0.10 -14.29
CA CYS A 82 16.55 -0.41 -14.16
C CYS A 82 16.83 -0.98 -12.76
N ALA A 83 18.07 -1.43 -12.53
CA ALA A 83 18.48 -1.84 -11.19
C ALA A 83 18.35 -0.63 -10.25
N GLY A 84 17.47 -0.77 -9.26
CA GLY A 84 17.25 0.27 -8.27
C GLY A 84 18.58 0.65 -7.60
N LEU A 85 18.86 1.95 -7.55
CA LEU A 85 19.83 2.45 -6.58
C LEU A 85 19.07 2.41 -5.25
N GLY A 86 19.38 1.46 -4.37
CA GLY A 86 18.58 1.03 -3.20
C GLY A 86 18.19 2.09 -2.15
N ASN A 87 18.26 3.37 -2.50
CA ASN A 87 18.02 4.53 -1.67
C ASN A 87 16.86 5.40 -2.17
N PHE A 88 16.19 5.10 -3.29
CA PHE A 88 15.11 5.95 -3.83
C PHE A 88 13.76 5.23 -3.72
N SER A 89 12.85 5.77 -2.91
CA SER A 89 11.50 5.19 -2.74
C SER A 89 10.45 6.28 -2.68
N TRP A 90 9.25 5.95 -3.19
CA TRP A 90 8.08 6.79 -2.91
C TRP A 90 7.70 6.64 -1.45
N CYS A 91 7.17 7.71 -0.86
CA CYS A 91 6.82 7.78 0.54
C CYS A 91 5.35 8.12 0.75
N ILE A 92 4.67 7.35 1.60
CA ILE A 92 3.32 7.63 2.10
C ILE A 92 3.40 7.86 3.60
N VAL A 93 3.11 9.09 4.00
CA VAL A 93 2.91 9.47 5.41
C VAL A 93 1.44 9.31 5.76
N ALA A 94 1.10 8.41 6.68
CA ALA A 94 -0.27 8.05 7.02
C ALA A 94 -0.41 7.48 8.43
N GLU A 95 -1.65 7.34 8.91
CA GLU A 95 -1.90 6.63 10.16
C GLU A 95 -1.74 5.12 9.95
N ILE A 96 -1.23 4.44 10.98
CA ILE A 96 -1.15 2.97 10.97
C ILE A 96 -2.55 2.39 10.74
N GLY A 97 -2.68 1.53 9.74
CA GLY A 97 -3.91 0.87 9.31
C GLY A 97 -4.68 1.60 8.23
N ASP A 98 -4.26 2.81 7.82
CA ASP A 98 -4.77 3.45 6.60
C ASP A 98 -4.53 2.57 5.38
N VAL A 99 -5.48 2.57 4.44
CA VAL A 99 -5.38 1.81 3.20
C VAL A 99 -5.36 2.76 2.01
N PHE A 100 -4.31 2.62 1.20
CA PHE A 100 -4.13 3.35 -0.05
C PHE A 100 -4.29 2.40 -1.23
N ASN A 101 -4.99 2.83 -2.28
CA ASN A 101 -4.94 2.18 -3.58
C ASN A 101 -3.80 2.83 -4.36
N VAL A 102 -2.75 2.08 -4.58
CA VAL A 102 -1.60 2.49 -5.38
C VAL A 102 -1.89 2.10 -6.82
N THR A 103 -1.76 3.07 -7.73
CA THR A 103 -1.94 2.90 -9.18
C THR A 103 -0.66 3.22 -9.90
N PHE A 104 -0.34 2.40 -10.89
CA PHE A 104 0.77 2.56 -11.81
C PHE A 104 0.25 2.50 -13.24
N SER A 105 0.63 3.47 -14.06
CA SER A 105 0.33 3.46 -15.49
C SER A 105 1.61 3.51 -16.31
N ARG A 106 1.72 2.67 -17.33
CA ARG A 106 2.85 2.66 -18.25
C ARG A 106 2.39 2.53 -19.69
N LYS A 107 2.58 3.58 -20.49
CA LYS A 107 2.25 3.59 -21.91
C LYS A 107 3.52 3.69 -22.72
N ILE A 108 3.78 2.67 -23.54
CA ILE A 108 4.89 2.69 -24.50
C ILE A 108 4.32 3.06 -25.86
N MET A 109 4.70 4.23 -26.34
CA MET A 109 4.36 4.71 -27.69
C MET A 109 5.52 4.36 -28.62
N ARG A 110 5.20 3.68 -29.71
CA ARG A 110 6.19 3.37 -30.74
C ARG A 110 6.72 4.66 -31.36
N GLY A 111 8.04 4.79 -31.36
CA GLY A 111 8.73 5.84 -32.11
C GLY A 111 8.63 5.62 -33.62
N SER A 112 9.02 6.63 -34.38
CA SER A 112 9.21 6.52 -35.84
C SER A 112 10.70 6.49 -36.16
N ASP A 113 11.07 6.42 -37.45
CA ASP A 113 12.48 6.52 -37.86
C ASP A 113 13.14 7.84 -37.43
N GLN A 114 12.36 8.86 -37.09
CA GLN A 114 12.81 10.22 -36.74
C GLN A 114 12.57 10.57 -35.27
N GLU A 115 11.77 9.78 -34.54
CA GLU A 115 11.37 10.08 -33.17
C GLU A 115 11.58 8.85 -32.27
N PRO A 116 12.22 8.99 -31.10
CA PRO A 116 12.44 7.88 -30.20
C PRO A 116 11.11 7.32 -29.67
N CYS A 117 11.13 6.09 -29.16
CA CYS A 117 9.99 5.58 -28.40
C CYS A 117 9.79 6.41 -27.13
N ILE A 118 8.54 6.58 -26.72
CA ILE A 118 8.17 7.29 -25.50
C ILE A 118 7.64 6.27 -24.49
N ASP A 119 8.20 6.28 -23.28
CA ASP A 119 7.76 5.45 -22.15
C ASP A 119 7.15 6.36 -21.06
N ASP A 120 5.85 6.65 -21.20
CA ASP A 120 5.08 7.48 -20.27
C ASP A 120 4.69 6.64 -19.05
N ARG A 121 5.21 7.01 -17.89
CA ARG A 121 5.10 6.27 -16.63
C ARG A 121 4.57 7.21 -15.57
N ARG A 122 3.54 6.77 -14.84
CA ARG A 122 2.95 7.54 -13.75
C ARG A 122 2.62 6.63 -12.59
N VAL A 123 2.86 7.13 -11.39
CA VAL A 123 2.38 6.53 -10.16
C VAL A 123 1.40 7.50 -9.51
N ASN A 124 0.42 6.97 -8.79
CA ASN A 124 -0.45 7.75 -7.94
C ASN A 124 -0.97 6.87 -6.82
N TRP A 125 -1.35 7.44 -5.69
CA TRP A 125 -2.03 6.73 -4.63
C TRP A 125 -3.13 7.58 -4.03
N THR A 126 -4.26 6.95 -3.76
CA THR A 126 -5.39 7.60 -3.11
C THR A 126 -5.81 6.80 -1.89
N LYS A 127 -6.14 7.51 -0.81
CA LYS A 127 -6.70 6.89 0.39
C LYS A 127 -8.10 6.37 0.05
N VAL A 128 -8.29 5.06 0.07
CA VAL A 128 -9.56 4.41 -0.32
C VAL A 128 -10.53 4.40 0.85
N SER A 129 -10.00 4.20 2.03
CA SER A 129 -10.74 4.21 3.26
C SER A 129 -9.82 4.63 4.38
N ASN A 130 -10.38 5.40 5.31
CA ASN A 130 -10.02 5.17 6.70
C ASN A 130 -10.79 3.90 7.07
N THR A 131 -10.27 2.71 6.73
CA THR A 131 -10.75 1.53 7.46
C THR A 131 -10.17 1.71 8.86
N SER A 132 -10.85 2.54 9.65
CA SER A 132 -10.92 2.42 11.11
C SER A 132 -11.54 1.05 11.42
N ALA A 133 -10.82 -0.01 11.09
CA ALA A 133 -10.46 -1.10 11.97
C ALA A 133 -8.92 -1.12 12.15
N ALA A 134 -8.25 0.00 11.90
CA ALA A 134 -7.01 0.36 12.58
C ALA A 134 -7.30 0.44 14.09
N GLY A 135 -7.11 -0.68 14.78
CA GLY A 135 -7.22 -0.76 16.23
C GLY A 135 -8.60 -1.08 16.79
N SER A 136 -9.52 -1.74 16.06
CA SER A 136 -10.63 -2.35 16.81
C SER A 136 -10.05 -3.46 17.69
N TYR A 137 -9.99 -3.18 18.98
CA TYR A 137 -9.59 -4.15 19.98
C TYR A 137 -10.86 -4.60 20.67
N SER A 138 -11.01 -5.91 20.81
CA SER A 138 -12.07 -6.46 21.63
C SER A 138 -11.43 -7.07 22.87
N ILE A 139 -12.06 -6.89 24.02
CA ILE A 139 -11.64 -7.54 25.25
C ILE A 139 -12.57 -8.72 25.53
N ILE A 140 -11.99 -9.85 25.92
CA ILE A 140 -12.70 -11.02 26.46
C ILE A 140 -12.30 -11.19 27.91
N VAL A 141 -13.25 -11.59 28.75
CA VAL A 141 -13.06 -11.64 30.21
C VAL A 141 -13.45 -13.00 30.74
N SER A 142 -12.69 -13.57 31.67
CA SER A 142 -12.96 -14.91 32.20
C SER A 142 -14.34 -15.05 32.87
N SER A 143 -14.97 -13.95 33.28
CA SER A 143 -16.30 -13.94 33.90
C SER A 143 -17.43 -14.38 32.98
N ASP A 144 -17.26 -14.28 31.66
CA ASP A 144 -18.21 -14.78 30.66
C ASP A 144 -17.71 -16.06 29.96
N ASN A 145 -16.78 -16.78 30.61
CA ASN A 145 -16.05 -17.90 30.02
C ASN A 145 -15.35 -17.52 28.69
N PHE A 146 -14.95 -16.26 28.51
CA PHE A 146 -14.37 -15.71 27.29
C PHE A 146 -15.27 -15.84 26.03
N HIS A 147 -16.59 -16.03 26.17
CA HIS A 147 -17.45 -16.32 25.02
C HIS A 147 -17.81 -15.09 24.18
N LYS A 148 -17.73 -13.88 24.74
CA LYS A 148 -18.18 -12.68 24.03
C LYS A 148 -17.09 -11.60 23.99
N PRO A 149 -16.47 -11.39 22.82
CA PRO A 149 -15.64 -10.21 22.59
C PRO A 149 -16.47 -8.93 22.76
N CYS A 150 -16.01 -8.06 23.64
CA CYS A 150 -16.56 -6.72 23.84
C CYS A 150 -15.65 -5.70 23.19
N GLU A 151 -16.17 -4.92 22.24
CA GLU A 151 -15.40 -3.86 21.60
C GLU A 151 -14.91 -2.82 22.62
N MET A 152 -13.65 -2.43 22.49
CA MET A 152 -13.03 -1.36 23.26
C MET A 152 -13.35 -0.01 22.62
N THR A 153 -13.48 1.03 23.45
CA THR A 153 -13.74 2.39 22.98
C THR A 153 -12.42 3.08 22.68
N ARG A 154 -12.24 3.58 21.46
CA ARG A 154 -11.08 4.42 21.11
C ARG A 154 -11.22 5.78 21.78
N THR A 155 -10.30 6.13 22.68
CA THR A 155 -10.31 7.41 23.43
C THR A 155 -9.19 8.36 23.00
N GLY A 156 -8.24 7.90 22.19
CA GLY A 156 -7.17 8.72 21.60
C GLY A 156 -6.69 8.17 20.25
N THR A 157 -5.63 8.77 19.70
CA THR A 157 -5.04 8.33 18.41
C THR A 157 -4.56 6.88 18.47
N THR A 158 -3.98 6.46 19.60
CA THR A 158 -3.48 5.08 19.83
C THR A 158 -4.03 4.44 21.12
N VAL A 159 -5.03 5.06 21.75
CA VAL A 159 -5.55 4.65 23.07
C VAL A 159 -6.94 4.02 22.94
N PHE A 160 -7.09 2.83 23.51
CA PHE A 160 -8.32 2.07 23.55
C PHE A 160 -8.64 1.68 25.00
N GLU A 161 -9.88 1.95 25.42
CA GLU A 161 -10.32 1.79 26.80
C GLU A 161 -11.52 0.86 26.90
N HIS A 162 -11.56 0.08 27.97
CA HIS A 162 -12.73 -0.68 28.37
C HIS A 162 -12.76 -0.82 29.89
N VAL A 163 -13.94 -0.69 30.48
CA VAL A 163 -14.13 -0.81 31.93
C VAL A 163 -14.65 -2.20 32.24
N ILE A 164 -13.88 -2.98 33.00
CA ILE A 164 -14.28 -4.30 33.47
C ILE A 164 -14.85 -4.17 34.89
N THR A 165 -16.14 -4.48 35.04
CA THR A 165 -16.77 -4.52 36.37
C THR A 165 -16.47 -5.84 37.06
N MET A 166 -15.70 -5.81 38.17
CA MET A 166 -15.37 -7.00 38.94
C MET A 166 -16.41 -7.31 40.01
N ALA A 167 -16.90 -8.55 40.07
CA ALA A 167 -17.85 -9.03 41.09
C ALA A 167 -17.15 -9.55 42.37
N GLY A 168 -16.04 -8.91 42.79
CA GLY A 168 -15.32 -9.26 44.03
C GLY A 168 -14.30 -10.40 43.92
N ARG A 169 -13.97 -10.88 42.71
CA ARG A 169 -12.87 -11.82 42.46
C ARG A 169 -11.98 -11.31 41.31
N PRO A 170 -10.68 -11.65 41.29
CA PRO A 170 -9.81 -11.37 40.15
C PRO A 170 -10.36 -12.01 38.87
N VAL A 171 -10.22 -11.31 37.75
CA VAL A 171 -10.60 -11.80 36.41
C VAL A 171 -9.39 -11.79 35.48
N ASN A 172 -9.31 -12.78 34.60
CA ASN A 172 -8.34 -12.79 33.52
C ASN A 172 -8.98 -12.14 32.29
N PHE A 173 -8.18 -11.47 31.47
CA PHE A 173 -8.64 -10.91 30.21
C PHE A 173 -7.61 -11.12 29.11
N GLN A 174 -8.09 -11.08 27.87
CA GLN A 174 -7.24 -11.01 26.69
C GLN A 174 -7.76 -9.92 25.76
N ILE A 175 -6.83 -9.31 25.03
CA ILE A 175 -7.15 -8.30 24.03
C ILE A 175 -6.99 -8.95 22.65
N LEU A 176 -8.05 -8.91 21.86
CA LEU A 176 -8.09 -9.45 20.51
C LEU A 176 -7.94 -8.31 19.51
N ALA A 177 -6.93 -8.38 18.64
CA ALA A 177 -6.84 -7.47 17.53
C ALA A 177 -7.89 -7.84 16.47
N ARG A 178 -8.74 -6.88 16.13
CA ARG A 178 -9.85 -7.00 15.17
C ARG A 178 -10.83 -8.14 15.53
N GLY A 179 -11.04 -8.39 16.82
CA GLY A 179 -11.92 -9.45 17.32
C GLY A 179 -11.51 -10.87 16.95
N SER A 180 -10.26 -11.10 16.52
CA SER A 180 -9.78 -12.41 16.07
C SER A 180 -9.04 -13.17 17.17
N TRP A 181 -9.48 -14.39 17.46
CA TRP A 181 -8.80 -15.34 18.35
C TRP A 181 -7.40 -15.76 17.88
N ASN A 182 -7.10 -15.60 16.59
CA ASN A 182 -5.77 -15.89 16.03
C ASN A 182 -4.81 -14.70 16.16
N ARG A 183 -5.27 -13.58 16.75
CA ARG A 183 -4.51 -12.33 16.89
C ARG A 183 -4.66 -11.77 18.30
N VAL A 184 -4.33 -12.59 19.28
CA VAL A 184 -4.27 -12.21 20.69
C VAL A 184 -3.06 -11.30 20.91
N VAL A 185 -3.31 -10.13 21.51
CA VAL A 185 -2.26 -9.23 21.99
C VAL A 185 -1.86 -9.71 23.39
N TYR A 186 -0.62 -10.18 23.51
CA TYR A 186 -0.05 -10.55 24.80
C TYR A 186 0.64 -9.31 25.41
N PRO A 187 0.36 -8.99 26.69
CA PRO A 187 1.09 -7.96 27.42
C PRO A 187 2.54 -8.35 27.69
#